data_AF-A0A368G5H0-F1
#
_entry.id   AF-A0A368G5H0-F1
#
_cell.length_a   1.000
_cell.length_b   1.000
_cell.length_c   1.000
_cell.angle_alpha   90.00
_cell.angle_beta   90.00
_cell.angle_gamma   90.00
#
_symmetry.space_group_name_H-M   'P 1'
#
loop_
_entity.id
_entity.type
_entity.pdbx_description
1 polymer ?
#
loop_
_entity_poly.entity_id
_entity_poly.type
_entity_poly.pdbx_seq_one_letter_code
_entity_poly.pdbx_strand_id
1 'polypeptide(L)'
;MVVTDLILSIYSQVPNVVTTYWCVIKRIPSVISSQKHHIIQINPIIRKGNENLVHHMEQCAFLLYREFDAGIMEIGLIYSDANSIPPGQTAFPLTGHCVADCTSKLPSGGIRVFGSQLHAHLSGRKIFTSHYRHGVKIAEINRDNHYSPHWQHIVFIRPYIHVMPGDVLSTTCVYETLNKDVMTLVRIS
;
A
#
# COMPACT_ATOMS: atom_id res chain seq x y z
N MET A 1 10.57 18.94 -18.33
CA MET A 1 9.59 18.07 -17.65
C MET A 1 8.97 17.18 -18.71
N VAL A 2 9.07 15.86 -18.57
CA VAL A 2 8.48 14.89 -19.51
C VAL A 2 7.21 14.35 -18.88
N VAL A 3 6.10 14.42 -19.59
CA VAL A 3 4.82 13.83 -19.18
C VAL A 3 4.62 12.55 -19.99
N THR A 4 4.15 11.49 -19.33
CA THR A 4 3.89 10.21 -19.99
C THR A 4 2.61 9.63 -19.44
N ASP A 5 1.64 9.43 -20.33
CA ASP A 5 0.36 8.82 -19.98
C ASP A 5 0.45 7.31 -20.13
N LEU A 6 0.16 6.59 -19.05
CA LEU A 6 0.09 5.14 -19.01
C LEU A 6 -1.37 4.70 -19.01
N ILE A 7 -1.96 4.63 -20.20
CA ILE A 7 -3.37 4.28 -20.38
C ILE A 7 -3.49 2.76 -20.66
N LEU A 8 -4.31 2.07 -19.87
CA LEU A 8 -4.61 0.64 -19.98
C LEU A 8 -4.96 0.27 -21.44
N SER A 9 -6.09 0.78 -21.92
CA SER A 9 -6.60 0.70 -23.29
C SER A 9 -7.89 1.51 -23.37
N ILE A 10 -8.18 2.11 -24.53
CA ILE A 10 -9.46 2.80 -24.77
C ILE A 10 -10.57 1.84 -25.25
N TYR A 11 -10.20 0.61 -25.60
CA TYR A 11 -11.11 -0.41 -26.16
C TYR A 11 -11.30 -1.64 -25.25
N SER A 12 -10.67 -1.67 -24.07
CA SER A 12 -10.86 -2.79 -23.14
C SER A 12 -12.29 -2.78 -22.60
N GLN A 13 -13.01 -3.87 -22.82
CA GLN A 13 -14.30 -4.11 -22.20
C GLN A 13 -14.09 -4.80 -20.86
N VAL A 14 -14.54 -4.16 -19.78
CA VAL A 14 -14.51 -4.75 -18.44
C VAL A 14 -15.51 -5.92 -18.43
N PRO A 15 -15.07 -7.15 -18.12
CA PRO A 15 -15.97 -8.29 -18.03
C PRO A 15 -17.09 -8.04 -17.02
N ASN A 16 -18.29 -8.55 -17.31
CA ASN A 16 -19.43 -8.46 -16.40
C ASN A 16 -19.33 -9.52 -15.29
N VAL A 17 -18.31 -9.39 -14.45
CA VAL A 17 -18.07 -10.20 -13.25
C VAL A 17 -17.80 -9.27 -12.07
N VAL A 18 -18.01 -9.77 -10.86
CA VAL A 18 -17.99 -8.95 -9.62
C VAL A 18 -16.67 -8.19 -9.44
N THR A 19 -15.53 -8.84 -9.70
CA THR A 19 -14.21 -8.23 -9.56
C THR A 19 -13.33 -8.61 -10.74
N THR A 20 -12.70 -7.62 -11.36
CA THR A 20 -11.72 -7.82 -12.44
C THR A 20 -10.39 -7.18 -12.07
N TYR A 21 -9.32 -7.98 -12.04
CA TYR A 21 -7.94 -7.51 -11.98
C TYR A 21 -7.37 -7.44 -13.40
N TRP A 22 -6.83 -6.28 -13.78
CA TRP A 22 -6.32 -6.08 -15.13
C TRP A 22 -4.92 -5.48 -15.10
N CYS A 23 -3.96 -6.16 -15.72
CA CYS A 23 -2.58 -5.69 -15.86
C CYS A 23 -2.25 -5.40 -17.32
N VAL A 24 -1.55 -4.30 -17.59
CA VAL A 24 -1.00 -3.98 -18.91
C VAL A 24 0.46 -3.58 -18.74
N ILE A 25 1.33 -4.23 -19.50
CA ILE A 25 2.74 -3.85 -19.59
C ILE A 25 2.88 -2.84 -20.74
N LYS A 26 3.37 -1.64 -20.42
CA LYS A 26 3.70 -0.61 -21.41
C LYS A 26 5.22 -0.42 -21.45
N ARG A 27 5.78 -0.45 -22.66
CA ARG A 27 7.18 -0.08 -22.87
C ARG A 27 7.30 1.43 -22.88
N ILE A 28 8.27 1.95 -22.13
CA ILE A 28 8.62 3.37 -22.16
C ILE A 28 9.23 3.68 -23.54
N PRO A 29 8.79 4.75 -24.25
CA PRO A 29 9.35 5.15 -25.53
C PRO A 29 10.88 5.24 -25.50
N SER A 30 11.56 4.86 -26.59
CA SER A 30 13.04 4.87 -26.67
C SER A 30 13.64 6.26 -26.42
N VAL A 31 12.93 7.32 -26.82
CA VAL A 31 13.34 8.72 -26.57
C VAL A 31 13.45 9.00 -25.07
N ILE A 32 12.51 8.48 -24.27
CA ILE A 32 12.49 8.66 -22.82
C ILE A 32 13.45 7.67 -22.16
N SER A 33 13.48 6.41 -22.59
CA SER A 33 14.39 5.40 -22.01
C SER A 33 15.86 5.57 -22.40
N SER A 34 16.17 6.45 -23.36
CA SER A 34 17.55 6.80 -23.74
C SER A 34 18.32 7.50 -22.61
N GLN A 35 17.60 8.12 -21.68
CA GLN A 35 18.17 8.76 -20.51
C GLN A 35 17.38 8.36 -19.26
N LYS A 36 18.00 8.60 -18.12
CA LYS A 36 17.48 8.18 -16.83
C LYS A 36 16.59 9.32 -16.27
N HIS A 37 15.36 9.00 -15.87
CA HIS A 37 14.33 9.99 -15.51
C HIS A 37 13.75 9.80 -14.11
N HIS A 38 13.09 10.84 -13.60
CA HIS A 38 12.47 10.88 -12.28
C HIS A 38 10.96 11.04 -12.34
N ILE A 39 10.24 10.09 -11.73
CA ILE A 39 8.82 10.26 -11.47
C ILE A 39 8.70 11.11 -10.20
N ILE A 40 8.36 12.37 -10.38
CA ILE A 40 8.18 13.33 -9.28
C ILE A 40 6.71 13.53 -8.91
N GLN A 41 5.80 13.05 -9.75
CA GLN A 41 4.35 13.14 -9.57
C GLN A 41 3.66 12.06 -10.39
N ILE A 42 2.59 11.50 -9.83
CA ILE A 42 1.66 10.60 -10.51
C ILE A 42 0.26 11.14 -10.21
N ASN A 43 -0.56 11.29 -11.26
CA ASN A 43 -1.95 11.68 -11.12
C ASN A 43 -2.83 10.60 -11.75
N PRO A 44 -3.94 10.20 -11.11
CA PRO A 44 -4.88 9.26 -11.70
C PRO A 44 -5.61 9.90 -12.88
N ILE A 45 -5.78 9.15 -13.98
CA ILE A 45 -6.59 9.54 -15.12
C ILE A 45 -7.69 8.49 -15.27
N ILE A 46 -8.93 8.86 -14.91
CA ILE A 46 -10.11 8.00 -15.03
C ILE A 46 -11.04 8.57 -16.10
N ARG A 47 -11.48 7.71 -17.02
CA ARG A 47 -12.44 8.12 -18.06
C ARG A 47 -13.78 8.47 -17.42
N LYS A 48 -14.39 9.57 -17.86
CA LYS A 48 -15.73 9.99 -17.44
C LYS A 48 -16.74 8.85 -17.63
N GLY A 49 -17.51 8.56 -16.58
CA GLY A 49 -18.46 7.45 -16.50
C GLY A 49 -17.90 6.19 -15.82
N ASN A 50 -16.57 6.07 -15.68
CA ASN A 50 -15.92 4.91 -15.05
C ASN A 50 -15.46 5.17 -13.61
N GLU A 51 -15.74 6.33 -13.03
CA GLU A 51 -15.31 6.73 -11.68
C GLU A 51 -15.79 5.76 -10.61
N ASN A 52 -16.97 5.17 -10.80
CA ASN A 52 -17.54 4.17 -9.88
C ASN A 52 -17.04 2.74 -10.15
N LEU A 53 -16.33 2.50 -11.25
CA LEU A 53 -15.84 1.19 -11.65
C LEU A 53 -14.37 0.97 -11.24
N VAL A 54 -13.56 2.03 -11.28
CA VAL A 54 -12.13 1.95 -10.95
C VAL A 54 -11.94 2.23 -9.47
N HIS A 55 -11.75 1.16 -8.68
CA HIS A 55 -11.53 1.28 -7.24
C HIS A 55 -10.04 1.40 -6.87
N HIS A 56 -9.15 0.65 -7.56
CA HIS A 56 -7.71 0.66 -7.33
C HIS A 56 -6.93 0.76 -8.64
N MET A 57 -5.84 1.53 -8.62
CA MET A 57 -4.82 1.54 -9.67
C MET A 57 -3.45 1.49 -9.00
N GLU A 58 -2.61 0.57 -9.44
CA GLU A 58 -1.23 0.43 -8.98
C GLU A 58 -0.30 0.64 -10.17
N GLN A 59 0.71 1.48 -9.99
CA GLN A 59 1.73 1.74 -11.00
C GLN A 59 3.10 1.34 -10.45
N CYS A 60 3.63 0.23 -10.96
CA CYS A 60 5.04 -0.11 -10.80
C CYS A 60 5.84 0.61 -11.89
N ALA A 61 6.80 1.44 -11.49
CA ALA A 61 7.71 2.08 -12.43
C ALA A 61 9.11 2.12 -11.83
N PHE A 62 10.12 1.83 -12.66
CA PHE A 62 11.52 1.77 -12.28
C PHE A 62 12.29 2.85 -13.03
N LEU A 63 12.49 4.02 -12.42
CA LEU A 63 13.30 5.09 -12.99
C LEU A 63 14.02 5.83 -11.84
N LEU A 64 15.30 6.18 -12.02
CA LEU A 64 16.20 6.70 -10.98
C LEU A 64 16.85 8.05 -11.43
N TYR A 65 17.68 8.72 -10.59
CA TYR A 65 18.30 10.11 -10.66
C TYR A 65 17.68 11.32 -9.88
N ARG A 66 17.73 11.23 -8.54
CA ARG A 66 17.85 12.31 -7.54
C ARG A 66 19.01 11.90 -6.63
N GLU A 67 19.40 12.73 -5.66
CA GLU A 67 20.38 12.36 -4.62
C GLU A 67 20.01 11.05 -3.89
N PHE A 68 18.71 10.80 -3.71
CA PHE A 68 18.19 9.58 -3.12
C PHE A 68 17.13 8.94 -4.02
N ASP A 69 17.21 7.63 -4.17
CA ASP A 69 16.18 6.82 -4.80
C ASP A 69 15.02 6.58 -3.81
N ALA A 70 13.79 6.71 -4.29
CA ALA A 70 12.59 6.43 -3.51
C ALA A 70 12.05 5.04 -3.87
N GLY A 71 11.55 4.32 -2.87
CA GLY A 71 10.90 3.03 -3.03
C GLY A 71 9.58 2.96 -2.26
N ILE A 72 8.74 2.02 -2.66
CA ILE A 72 7.51 1.65 -1.95
C ILE A 72 7.77 0.31 -1.27
N MET A 73 7.40 0.21 0.01
CA MET A 73 7.49 -1.03 0.78
C MET A 73 6.12 -1.34 1.36
N GLU A 74 5.57 -2.49 1.01
CA GLU A 74 4.34 -3.00 1.61
C GLU A 74 4.68 -3.73 2.92
N ILE A 75 3.95 -3.40 3.99
CA ILE A 75 4.08 -4.03 5.31
C ILE A 75 2.71 -4.31 5.89
N GLY A 76 2.51 -5.53 6.37
CA GLY A 76 1.21 -5.95 6.86
C GLY A 76 1.05 -7.45 6.89
N LEU A 77 -0.20 -7.88 6.80
CA LEU A 77 -0.57 -9.29 6.72
C LEU A 77 -0.36 -9.78 5.29
N ILE A 78 0.16 -11.00 5.15
CA ILE A 78 0.14 -11.70 3.86
C ILE A 78 -1.30 -12.10 3.51
N TYR A 79 -1.61 -12.15 2.22
CA TYR A 79 -2.88 -12.69 1.73
C TYR A 79 -2.91 -14.20 1.95
N SER A 80 -3.64 -14.64 2.97
CA SER A 80 -3.71 -16.04 3.39
C SER A 80 -4.94 -16.26 4.25
N ASP A 81 -5.59 -17.41 4.06
CA ASP A 81 -6.73 -17.84 4.88
C ASP A 81 -6.37 -18.08 6.35
N ALA A 82 -5.08 -18.26 6.64
CA ALA A 82 -4.57 -18.30 8.02
C ALA A 82 -4.83 -16.98 8.76
N ASN A 83 -4.91 -15.87 8.03
CA ASN A 83 -5.35 -14.58 8.54
C ASN A 83 -6.86 -14.48 8.31
N SER A 84 -7.66 -14.84 9.31
CA SER A 84 -9.11 -14.87 9.21
C SER A 84 -9.78 -14.17 10.38
N ILE A 85 -10.94 -13.58 10.12
CA ILE A 85 -11.70 -12.75 11.05
C ILE A 85 -13.07 -13.40 11.26
N PRO A 86 -13.41 -13.84 12.48
CA PRO A 86 -14.70 -14.44 12.79
C PRO A 86 -15.89 -13.51 12.44
N PRO A 87 -17.08 -14.05 12.17
CA PRO A 87 -18.30 -13.25 12.05
C PRO A 87 -18.69 -12.62 13.40
N GLY A 88 -19.49 -11.56 13.35
CA GLY A 88 -20.10 -10.93 14.54
C GLY A 88 -19.14 -10.15 15.44
N GLN A 89 -17.93 -9.80 14.99
CA GLN A 89 -16.96 -9.08 15.82
C GLN A 89 -17.20 -7.57 15.76
N THR A 90 -17.24 -6.91 16.92
CA THR A 90 -17.24 -5.44 17.01
C THR A 90 -15.85 -4.86 16.77
N ALA A 91 -14.80 -5.55 17.20
CA ALA A 91 -13.41 -5.19 16.97
C ALA A 91 -12.52 -6.43 17.06
N PHE A 92 -11.88 -6.79 15.94
CA PHE A 92 -10.95 -7.92 15.86
C PHE A 92 -9.60 -7.44 15.30
N PRO A 93 -8.54 -7.37 16.12
CA PRO A 93 -7.22 -6.96 15.66
C PRO A 93 -6.49 -8.12 14.99
N LEU A 94 -5.90 -7.85 13.81
CA LEU A 94 -4.88 -8.70 13.20
C LEU A 94 -3.62 -7.88 12.95
N THR A 95 -2.46 -8.49 13.20
CA THR A 95 -1.17 -7.80 13.15
C THR A 95 -0.20 -8.54 12.23
N GLY A 96 0.34 -7.83 11.26
CA GLY A 96 1.46 -8.26 10.43
C GLY A 96 2.78 -7.67 10.92
N HIS A 97 3.88 -8.38 10.70
CA HIS A 97 5.20 -8.01 11.19
C HIS A 97 6.27 -8.06 10.10
N CYS A 98 7.05 -6.99 10.00
CA CYS A 98 8.39 -6.99 9.42
C CYS A 98 9.37 -7.06 10.60
N VAL A 99 9.84 -8.27 10.89
CA VAL A 99 10.71 -8.56 12.06
C VAL A 99 12.15 -8.08 11.84
N ALA A 100 12.97 -8.09 12.90
CA ALA A 100 14.36 -7.65 12.87
C ALA A 100 15.19 -8.35 11.79
N ASP A 101 14.96 -9.65 11.57
CA ASP A 101 15.63 -10.41 10.52
C ASP A 101 15.26 -9.90 9.11
N CYS A 102 14.05 -9.40 8.92
CA CYS A 102 13.60 -8.81 7.67
C CYS A 102 14.24 -7.44 7.46
N THR A 103 14.19 -6.55 8.47
CA THR A 103 14.82 -5.23 8.37
C THR A 103 16.35 -5.30 8.34
N SER A 104 16.97 -6.40 8.78
CA SER A 104 18.41 -6.64 8.64
C SER A 104 18.90 -6.59 7.19
N LYS A 105 18.00 -6.76 6.21
CA LYS A 105 18.28 -6.70 4.78
C LYS A 105 18.24 -5.28 4.20
N LEU A 106 17.84 -4.29 5.00
CA LEU A 106 17.92 -2.88 4.61
C LEU A 106 19.38 -2.43 4.49
N PRO A 107 19.65 -1.32 3.76
CA PRO A 107 20.98 -0.73 3.71
C PRO A 107 21.53 -0.44 5.12
N SER A 108 22.86 -0.46 5.29
CA SER A 108 23.51 -0.23 6.59
C SER A 108 23.14 1.10 7.24
N GLY A 109 22.88 2.14 6.44
CA GLY A 109 22.38 3.44 6.90
C GLY A 109 20.87 3.50 7.16
N GLY A 110 20.13 2.40 7.00
CA GLY A 110 18.68 2.34 7.11
C GLY A 110 17.94 3.04 5.97
N ILE A 111 16.65 3.28 6.20
CA ILE A 111 15.76 4.00 5.27
C ILE A 111 15.02 5.13 5.99
N ARG A 112 14.62 6.14 5.23
CA ARG A 112 13.82 7.27 5.74
C ARG A 112 12.42 7.21 5.17
N VAL A 113 11.44 6.94 6.03
CA VAL A 113 10.02 6.91 5.66
C VAL A 113 9.49 8.33 5.63
N PHE A 114 9.07 8.79 4.45
CA PHE A 114 8.56 10.14 4.21
C PHE A 114 7.08 10.17 3.81
N GLY A 115 6.46 9.01 3.59
CA GLY A 115 5.04 8.88 3.29
C GLY A 115 4.51 7.50 3.62
N SER A 116 3.20 7.41 3.87
CA SER A 116 2.50 6.16 4.20
C SER A 116 1.07 6.19 3.66
N GLN A 117 0.60 5.07 3.13
CA GLN A 117 -0.79 4.84 2.77
C GLN A 117 -1.28 3.61 3.53
N LEU A 118 -2.40 3.76 4.25
CA LEU A 118 -3.03 2.65 4.97
C LEU A 118 -4.11 2.02 4.09
N HIS A 119 -4.20 0.69 4.10
CA HIS A 119 -5.11 -0.07 3.25
C HIS A 119 -5.75 -1.23 4.01
N ALA A 120 -7.07 -1.37 3.87
CA ALA A 120 -7.85 -2.55 4.21
C ALA A 120 -9.16 -2.56 3.39
N HIS A 121 -9.78 -3.73 3.29
CA HIS A 121 -11.08 -3.89 2.65
C HIS A 121 -12.23 -3.40 3.57
N LEU A 122 -13.47 -3.64 3.14
CA LEU A 122 -14.71 -3.08 3.70
C LEU A 122 -14.90 -3.25 5.22
N SER A 123 -14.32 -4.27 5.84
CA SER A 123 -14.42 -4.52 7.27
C SER A 123 -13.40 -3.74 8.11
N GLY A 124 -12.42 -3.06 7.51
CA GLY A 124 -11.41 -2.29 8.25
C GLY A 124 -11.99 -1.03 8.91
N ARG A 125 -11.57 -0.75 10.15
CA ARG A 125 -12.02 0.43 10.94
C ARG A 125 -10.92 1.24 11.60
N LYS A 126 -9.79 0.60 11.89
CA LYS A 126 -8.62 1.26 12.49
C LYS A 126 -7.36 0.56 12.01
N ILE A 127 -6.35 1.34 11.63
CA ILE A 127 -5.07 0.80 11.17
C ILE A 127 -3.95 1.65 11.76
N PHE A 128 -2.90 0.99 12.23
CA PHE A 128 -1.71 1.69 12.70
C PHE A 128 -0.46 0.84 12.51
N THR A 129 0.66 1.52 12.24
CA THR A 129 1.97 0.88 12.10
C THR A 129 2.88 1.37 13.21
N SER A 130 3.27 0.46 14.11
CA SER A 130 4.20 0.72 15.20
C SER A 130 5.64 0.36 14.80
N HIS A 131 6.60 1.18 15.21
CA HIS A 131 8.02 0.99 14.97
C HIS A 131 8.74 0.75 16.30
N TYR A 132 9.46 -0.36 16.36
CA TYR A 132 10.20 -0.80 17.55
C TYR A 132 11.69 -0.90 17.26
N ARG A 133 12.50 -0.57 18.27
CA ARG A 133 13.96 -0.75 18.28
C ARG A 133 14.36 -1.36 19.62
N HIS A 134 15.09 -2.48 19.57
CA HIS A 134 15.48 -3.25 20.76
C HIS A 134 14.30 -3.59 21.69
N GLY A 135 13.16 -3.97 21.10
CA GLY A 135 11.94 -4.33 21.84
C GLY A 135 11.13 -3.13 22.38
N VAL A 136 11.64 -1.90 22.28
CA VAL A 136 10.94 -0.69 22.73
C VAL A 136 10.24 -0.04 21.56
N LYS A 137 8.96 0.35 21.74
CA LYS A 137 8.24 1.15 20.75
C LYS A 137 8.79 2.57 20.74
N ILE A 138 9.40 2.97 19.62
CA ILE A 138 10.05 4.28 19.49
C ILE A 138 9.25 5.28 18.65
N ALA A 139 8.35 4.79 17.80
CA ALA A 139 7.49 5.63 16.97
C ALA A 139 6.23 4.89 16.49
N GLU A 140 5.32 5.65 15.88
CA GLU A 140 4.30 5.13 14.98
C GLU A 140 4.52 5.74 13.59
N ILE A 141 4.57 4.90 12.55
CA ILE A 141 4.73 5.36 11.17
C ILE A 141 3.49 6.11 10.72
N ASN A 142 2.32 5.54 10.98
CA ASN A 142 1.04 6.13 10.67
C ASN A 142 -0.03 5.49 11.58
N ARG A 143 -1.09 6.24 11.88
CA ARG A 143 -2.23 5.78 12.66
C ARG A 143 -3.49 6.48 12.16
N ASP A 144 -4.49 5.67 11.86
CA ASP A 144 -5.85 6.12 11.65
C ASP A 144 -6.78 5.32 12.56
N ASN A 145 -7.36 6.00 13.55
CA ASN A 145 -8.31 5.40 14.48
C ASN A 145 -9.74 5.32 13.92
N HIS A 146 -10.01 6.01 12.81
CA HIS A 146 -11.30 6.12 12.13
C HIS A 146 -11.16 5.80 10.64
N TYR A 147 -10.32 4.81 10.34
CA TYR A 147 -10.02 4.39 8.98
C TYR A 147 -11.31 4.02 8.24
N SER A 148 -11.46 4.57 7.05
CA SER A 148 -12.51 4.21 6.11
C SER A 148 -11.91 3.62 4.84
N PRO A 149 -12.36 2.43 4.39
CA PRO A 149 -11.96 1.87 3.09
C PRO A 149 -12.28 2.78 1.90
N HIS A 150 -13.20 3.74 2.07
CA HIS A 150 -13.59 4.70 1.04
C HIS A 150 -12.70 5.96 1.01
N TRP A 151 -11.82 6.15 1.99
CA TRP A 151 -10.94 7.30 2.09
C TRP A 151 -9.49 6.87 2.29
N GLN A 152 -8.86 6.47 1.19
CA GLN A 152 -7.47 6.00 1.19
C GLN A 152 -6.59 7.02 0.49
N HIS A 153 -5.66 7.62 1.23
CA HIS A 153 -4.75 8.64 0.72
C HIS A 153 -3.34 8.44 1.28
N ILE A 154 -2.36 8.98 0.56
CA ILE A 154 -0.96 9.01 1.02
C ILE A 154 -0.82 10.19 1.99
N VAL A 155 -0.40 9.88 3.21
CA VAL A 155 -0.01 10.89 4.21
C VAL A 155 1.48 11.13 4.10
N PHE A 156 1.89 12.39 4.00
CA PHE A 156 3.29 12.79 4.07
C PHE A 156 3.74 12.90 5.53
N ILE A 157 4.86 12.27 5.87
CA ILE A 157 5.36 12.17 7.24
C ILE A 157 6.48 13.17 7.45
N ARG A 158 6.39 13.99 8.51
CA ARG A 158 7.45 14.88 8.98
C ARG A 158 7.45 14.94 10.52
N PRO A 159 8.60 14.84 11.21
CA PRO A 159 9.92 14.50 10.66
C PRO A 159 9.95 13.09 10.06
N TYR A 160 10.85 12.83 9.12
CA TYR A 160 10.97 11.50 8.50
C TYR A 160 11.34 10.45 9.55
N ILE A 161 10.75 9.27 9.46
CA ILE A 161 10.99 8.18 10.40
C ILE A 161 12.15 7.34 9.88
N HIS A 162 13.17 7.17 10.73
CA HIS A 162 14.39 6.46 10.37
C HIS A 162 14.34 5.01 10.86
N VAL A 163 14.14 4.08 9.93
CA VAL A 163 14.12 2.63 10.20
C VAL A 163 15.52 2.08 9.93
N MET A 164 16.10 1.44 10.94
CA MET A 164 17.44 0.87 10.90
C MET A 164 17.40 -0.66 10.77
N PRO A 165 18.46 -1.29 10.25
CA PRO A 165 18.62 -2.74 10.32
C PRO A 165 18.46 -3.25 11.76
N GLY A 166 17.64 -4.28 11.97
CA GLY A 166 17.33 -4.86 13.28
C GLY A 166 16.10 -4.26 13.98
N ASP A 167 15.50 -3.20 13.42
CA ASP A 167 14.22 -2.68 13.90
C ASP A 167 13.05 -3.62 13.55
N VAL A 168 11.90 -3.44 14.21
CA VAL A 168 10.67 -4.16 13.89
C VAL A 168 9.58 -3.16 13.50
N LEU A 169 8.91 -3.44 12.38
CA LEU A 169 7.68 -2.73 11.98
C LEU A 169 6.50 -3.66 12.16
N SER A 170 5.45 -3.18 12.82
CA SER A 170 4.25 -3.96 13.11
C SER A 170 3.01 -3.18 12.71
N THR A 171 2.27 -3.68 11.72
CA THR A 171 1.04 -3.06 11.24
C THR A 171 -0.14 -3.84 11.81
N THR A 172 -1.00 -3.17 12.57
CA THR A 172 -2.23 -3.75 13.12
C THR A 172 -3.43 -3.14 12.44
N CYS A 173 -4.32 -3.99 11.94
CA CYS A 173 -5.61 -3.63 11.39
C CYS A 173 -6.70 -4.17 12.33
N VAL A 174 -7.67 -3.32 12.68
CA VAL A 174 -8.83 -3.68 13.49
C VAL A 174 -10.05 -3.74 12.58
N TYR A 175 -10.70 -4.89 12.58
CA TYR A 175 -11.83 -5.21 11.71
C TYR A 175 -13.13 -5.30 12.50
N GLU A 176 -14.24 -4.93 11.85
CA GLU A 176 -15.61 -5.07 12.33
C GLU A 176 -16.39 -5.95 11.34
N THR A 177 -17.04 -7.00 11.85
CA THR A 177 -17.74 -8.02 11.07
C THR A 177 -19.15 -8.30 11.60
N LEU A 178 -19.80 -7.31 12.25
CA LEU A 178 -21.17 -7.42 12.76
C LEU A 178 -22.19 -7.87 11.71
N ASN A 179 -22.01 -7.44 10.46
CA ASN A 179 -22.90 -7.76 9.33
C ASN A 179 -22.41 -8.96 8.50
N LYS A 180 -21.57 -9.82 9.06
CA LYS A 180 -21.04 -11.02 8.37
C LYS A 180 -21.53 -12.26 9.09
N ASP A 181 -22.05 -13.22 8.34
CA ASP A 181 -22.52 -14.52 8.85
C ASP A 181 -21.45 -15.63 8.71
N VAL A 182 -20.39 -15.36 7.95
CA VAL A 182 -19.29 -16.29 7.68
C VAL A 182 -17.95 -15.66 8.00
N MET A 183 -16.93 -16.51 8.13
CA MET A 183 -15.55 -16.09 8.30
C MET A 183 -15.12 -15.13 7.18
N THR A 184 -14.54 -13.99 7.54
CA THR A 184 -13.93 -13.07 6.58
C THR A 184 -12.46 -13.45 6.42
N LEU A 185 -12.05 -13.79 5.19
CA LEU A 185 -10.69 -14.23 4.87
C LEU A 185 -9.87 -13.05 4.35
N VAL A 186 -8.59 -12.96 4.75
CA VAL A 186 -7.67 -11.94 4.22
C VAL A 186 -7.17 -12.41 2.85
N ARG A 187 -7.88 -11.96 1.80
CA ARG A 187 -7.59 -12.26 0.40
C ARG A 187 -7.58 -10.98 -0.42
N ILE A 188 -7.20 -11.13 -1.68
CA ILE A 188 -7.27 -10.08 -2.71
C ILE A 188 -8.73 -9.67 -2.99
N SER A 189 -9.73 -10.51 -2.72
CA SER A 189 -11.16 -10.25 -2.95
C SER A 189 -11.99 -10.44 -1.69
#